data_AF-A0A970LSN3-F1
#
_entry.id   AF-A0A970LSN3-F1
#
_cell.length_a   1.000
_cell.length_b   1.000
_cell.length_c   1.000
_cell.angle_alpha   90.00
_cell.angle_beta   90.00
_cell.angle_gamma   90.00
#
_symmetry.space_group_name_H-M   'P 1'
#
loop_
_entity.id
_entity.type
_entity.pdbx_description
1 polymer ?
#
loop_
_entity_poly.entity_id
_entity_poly.type
_entity_poly.pdbx_seq_one_letter_code
_entity_poly.pdbx_strand_id
1 'polypeptide(L)'
;MKYFETKNFYKNILEKEIKYLKKLQFQNGAIGMYEPGADAFAGFVLPEVEGISPEEYTKWPSASVNPYFTDSAVMGIIKGCEVLGITDGRETVLDFINWYISHMNTKTSDLNGVAGTVYDYFIFQSDDGRIVEVTHHDAYASQYPANNPHDYDSTDSYAAMFLEILYEYTRVFDNEFLDDKKEIVDTLVDVIMATYVPAIDLTYAKPNYAVVYLMDNCEVFRGFEAAAKIYGEYIKDKEKEEFCKTHSQKVKNALLTTMWAEEYSCFKAAVFTDGKPAGELDLTNFYPQASCQLFPIIFGIIEPTDEKAVTVYERFRQDFIQEGVKGRDWSLFDLEGLTYPWCILAYTSAVMGDFRSVKKHIRTMNSLYISKNHGYPYYNGEIGWVMIVTAYMYEYVSEFEEESSEEIPSEETSETLSRTSQAESSVPQAKDGKGLSPWIYAGIGVGIGAALAVTAYLIGKNKRKKG
;
A
#
# COMPACT_ATOMS: atom_id res chain seq x y z
N MET A 1 -9.75 -30.66 -11.20
CA MET A 1 -8.85 -29.84 -12.06
C MET A 1 -9.49 -28.56 -12.65
N LYS A 2 -10.49 -27.89 -12.04
CA LYS A 2 -11.08 -26.62 -12.57
C LYS A 2 -11.15 -25.46 -11.55
N TYR A 3 -10.37 -25.53 -10.46
CA TYR A 3 -10.54 -24.62 -9.32
C TYR A 3 -9.67 -23.36 -9.36
N PHE A 4 -8.53 -23.38 -10.08
CA PHE A 4 -7.57 -22.26 -10.14
C PHE A 4 -7.35 -21.79 -11.57
N GLU A 5 -6.91 -20.55 -11.73
CA GLU A 5 -6.35 -20.10 -13.01
C GLU A 5 -4.99 -20.75 -13.23
N THR A 6 -4.57 -20.85 -14.48
CA THR A 6 -3.27 -21.44 -14.82
C THR A 6 -2.13 -20.59 -14.27
N LYS A 7 -0.98 -21.20 -13.96
CA LYS A 7 0.28 -20.49 -13.65
C LYS A 7 0.59 -19.35 -14.64
N ASN A 8 0.35 -19.56 -15.93
CA ASN A 8 0.52 -18.56 -16.98
C ASN A 8 -0.39 -17.32 -16.84
N PHE A 9 -1.58 -17.45 -16.25
CA PHE A 9 -2.47 -16.31 -16.02
C PHE A 9 -1.85 -15.34 -15.02
N TYR A 10 -1.36 -15.85 -13.88
CA TYR A 10 -0.72 -15.04 -12.86
C TYR A 10 0.59 -14.44 -13.35
N LYS A 11 1.42 -15.23 -14.05
CA LYS A 11 2.65 -14.74 -14.70
C LYS A 11 2.38 -13.56 -15.62
N ASN A 12 1.38 -13.65 -16.50
CA ASN A 12 1.04 -12.58 -17.43
C ASN A 12 0.60 -11.29 -16.73
N ILE A 13 -0.03 -11.38 -15.55
CA ILE A 13 -0.40 -10.21 -14.76
C ILE A 13 0.87 -9.57 -14.17
N LEU A 14 1.73 -10.37 -13.52
CA LEU A 14 2.99 -9.88 -12.94
C LEU A 14 3.86 -9.16 -13.98
N GLU A 15 4.08 -9.77 -15.15
CA GLU A 15 4.89 -9.16 -16.22
C GLU A 15 4.28 -7.85 -16.74
N LYS A 16 2.95 -7.76 -16.85
CA LYS A 16 2.25 -6.53 -17.28
C LYS A 16 2.37 -5.42 -16.25
N GLU A 17 2.18 -5.74 -14.98
CA GLU A 17 2.25 -4.75 -13.90
C GLU A 17 3.67 -4.24 -13.68
N ILE A 18 4.69 -5.12 -13.70
CA ILE A 18 6.11 -4.71 -13.68
C ILE A 18 6.37 -3.72 -14.81
N LYS A 19 5.96 -4.06 -16.04
CA LYS A 19 6.13 -3.19 -17.20
C LYS A 19 5.39 -1.87 -17.07
N TYR A 20 4.22 -1.86 -16.44
CA TYR A 20 3.43 -0.64 -16.28
C TYR A 20 4.04 0.27 -15.20
N LEU A 21 4.44 -0.25 -14.04
CA LEU A 21 5.11 0.54 -13.00
C LEU A 21 6.40 1.22 -13.50
N LYS A 22 7.15 0.56 -14.39
CA LYS A 22 8.32 1.17 -15.06
C LYS A 22 7.98 2.42 -15.87
N LYS A 23 6.76 2.52 -16.40
CA LYS A 23 6.31 3.72 -17.15
C LYS A 23 5.92 4.87 -16.23
N LEU A 24 5.64 4.59 -14.96
CA LEU A 24 5.29 5.62 -13.98
C LEU A 24 6.53 6.36 -13.46
N GLN A 25 7.72 5.82 -13.72
CA GLN A 25 8.98 6.35 -13.22
C GLN A 25 9.49 7.54 -14.05
N PHE A 26 9.85 8.62 -13.34
CA PHE A 26 10.54 9.79 -13.87
C PHE A 26 12.06 9.56 -13.95
N GLN A 27 12.77 10.40 -14.69
CA GLN A 27 14.22 10.25 -14.89
C GLN A 27 15.06 10.43 -13.61
N ASN A 28 14.52 11.08 -12.58
CA ASN A 28 15.14 11.20 -11.25
C ASN A 28 14.89 9.99 -10.34
N GLY A 29 14.15 8.97 -10.81
CA GLY A 29 13.83 7.76 -10.05
C GLY A 29 12.50 7.80 -9.29
N ALA A 30 11.85 8.97 -9.17
CA ALA A 30 10.53 9.09 -8.56
C ALA A 30 9.49 8.27 -9.34
N ILE A 31 8.52 7.67 -8.67
CA ILE A 31 7.45 6.88 -9.32
C ILE A 31 6.11 7.55 -9.04
N GLY A 32 5.46 8.01 -10.10
CA GLY A 32 4.13 8.62 -10.02
C GLY A 32 3.05 7.62 -9.55
N MET A 33 2.04 8.12 -8.87
CA MET A 33 0.83 7.36 -8.55
C MET A 33 0.10 6.87 -9.81
N TYR A 34 0.20 7.65 -10.90
CA TYR A 34 -0.38 7.40 -12.21
C TYR A 34 0.63 7.75 -13.31
N GLU A 35 0.33 7.38 -14.56
CA GLU A 35 1.18 7.71 -15.71
C GLU A 35 1.33 9.24 -15.82
N PRO A 36 2.58 9.77 -15.92
CA PRO A 36 2.80 11.21 -16.03
C PRO A 36 1.99 11.81 -17.19
N GLY A 37 1.17 12.80 -16.87
CA GLY A 37 0.20 13.37 -17.80
C GLY A 37 0.03 14.86 -17.59
N ALA A 38 -0.78 15.50 -18.43
CA ALA A 38 -1.10 16.91 -18.25
C ALA A 38 -2.13 17.07 -17.12
N ASP A 39 -1.67 17.43 -15.92
CA ASP A 39 -2.56 17.78 -14.81
C ASP A 39 -2.95 19.27 -14.85
N ALA A 40 -4.20 19.56 -14.51
CA ALA A 40 -4.69 20.92 -14.42
C ALA A 40 -4.51 21.49 -13.01
N PHE A 41 -3.43 22.23 -12.78
CA PHE A 41 -3.15 22.95 -11.52
C PHE A 41 -3.96 24.26 -11.38
N ALA A 42 -5.17 24.28 -11.91
CA ALA A 42 -6.03 25.46 -11.86
C ALA A 42 -6.36 25.81 -10.39
N GLY A 43 -6.08 27.04 -9.99
CA GLY A 43 -6.29 27.52 -8.62
C GLY A 43 -5.14 27.25 -7.65
N PHE A 44 -4.08 26.57 -8.08
CA PHE A 44 -2.84 26.49 -7.32
C PHE A 44 -1.99 27.75 -7.52
N VAL A 45 -1.31 28.17 -6.46
CA VAL A 45 -0.26 29.20 -6.50
C VAL A 45 1.06 28.48 -6.24
N LEU A 46 1.69 27.99 -7.32
CA LEU A 46 2.93 27.20 -7.23
C LEU A 46 4.17 28.11 -7.26
N PRO A 47 5.31 27.69 -6.66
CA PRO A 47 6.53 28.49 -6.60
C PRO A 47 7.37 28.40 -7.88
N GLU A 48 8.20 29.42 -8.13
CA GLU A 48 9.33 29.26 -9.07
C GLU A 48 10.38 28.34 -8.44
N VAL A 49 10.84 27.36 -9.21
CA VAL A 49 11.82 26.36 -8.75
C VAL A 49 13.02 26.40 -9.69
N GLU A 50 14.20 26.67 -9.12
CA GLU A 50 15.47 26.72 -9.88
C GLU A 50 15.45 27.62 -11.13
N GLY A 51 14.70 28.72 -11.08
CA GLY A 51 14.55 29.67 -12.20
C GLY A 51 13.54 29.25 -13.27
N ILE A 52 12.82 28.14 -13.05
CA ILE A 52 11.74 27.66 -13.93
C ILE A 52 10.40 28.14 -13.35
N SER A 53 9.69 28.94 -14.12
CA SER A 53 8.42 29.53 -13.68
C SER A 53 7.28 28.49 -13.64
N PRO A 54 6.29 28.67 -12.75
CA PRO A 54 5.06 27.85 -12.74
C PRO A 54 4.34 27.82 -14.09
N GLU A 55 4.31 28.94 -14.82
CA GLU A 55 3.71 29.00 -16.16
C GLU A 55 4.42 28.11 -17.18
N GLU A 56 5.69 27.76 -16.95
CA GLU A 56 6.46 26.85 -17.78
C GLU A 56 6.21 25.40 -17.38
N TYR A 57 6.55 25.01 -16.14
CA TYR A 57 6.57 23.60 -15.76
C TYR A 57 5.18 22.97 -15.61
N THR A 58 4.13 23.75 -15.35
CA THR A 58 2.74 23.22 -15.31
C THR A 58 2.20 22.78 -16.67
N LYS A 59 2.95 23.01 -17.76
CA LYS A 59 2.65 22.48 -19.09
C LYS A 59 3.32 21.13 -19.35
N TRP A 60 4.25 20.71 -18.49
CA TRP A 60 4.95 19.44 -18.62
C TRP A 60 4.10 18.29 -18.10
N PRO A 61 4.31 17.06 -18.59
CA PRO A 61 3.82 15.88 -17.92
C PRO A 61 4.17 15.88 -16.43
N SER A 62 3.19 15.61 -15.59
CA SER A 62 3.32 15.58 -14.14
C SER A 62 2.59 14.39 -13.54
N ALA A 63 2.97 14.05 -12.31
CA ALA A 63 2.21 13.16 -11.46
C ALA A 63 2.43 13.51 -9.99
N SER A 64 1.46 13.13 -9.16
CA SER A 64 1.64 13.08 -7.72
C SER A 64 2.47 11.85 -7.34
N VAL A 65 3.40 12.02 -6.41
CA VAL A 65 4.25 10.99 -5.82
C VAL A 65 3.99 10.97 -4.33
N ASN A 66 3.47 9.85 -3.85
CA ASN A 66 3.36 9.54 -2.44
C ASN A 66 4.33 8.38 -2.16
N PRO A 67 5.43 8.61 -1.41
CA PRO A 67 6.43 7.59 -1.12
C PRO A 67 5.84 6.34 -0.48
N TYR A 68 4.89 6.47 0.46
CA TYR A 68 4.24 5.33 1.12
C TYR A 68 3.48 4.42 0.14
N PHE A 69 2.75 4.98 -0.82
CA PHE A 69 2.13 4.19 -1.90
C PHE A 69 3.16 3.58 -2.85
N THR A 70 4.27 4.29 -3.05
CA THR A 70 5.36 3.81 -3.89
C THR A 70 6.09 2.65 -3.26
N ASP A 71 6.27 2.63 -1.94
CA ASP A 71 6.82 1.49 -1.19
C ASP A 71 6.02 0.22 -1.49
N SER A 72 4.68 0.29 -1.42
CA SER A 72 3.81 -0.83 -1.81
C SER A 72 4.05 -1.26 -3.26
N ALA A 73 4.17 -0.30 -4.18
CA ALA A 73 4.40 -0.55 -5.61
C ALA A 73 5.72 -1.30 -5.86
N VAL A 74 6.83 -0.83 -5.26
CA VAL A 74 8.15 -1.45 -5.44
C VAL A 74 8.26 -2.78 -4.69
N MET A 75 7.57 -2.96 -3.56
CA MET A 75 7.43 -4.28 -2.93
C MET A 75 6.78 -5.28 -3.89
N GLY A 76 5.72 -4.86 -4.59
CA GLY A 76 5.08 -5.66 -5.62
C GLY A 76 6.05 -6.07 -6.73
N ILE A 77 6.89 -5.14 -7.21
CA ILE A 77 7.95 -5.43 -8.19
C ILE A 77 8.93 -6.48 -7.65
N ILE A 78 9.44 -6.30 -6.43
CA ILE A 78 10.41 -7.23 -5.82
C ILE A 78 9.80 -8.63 -5.75
N LYS A 79 8.61 -8.78 -5.17
CA LYS A 79 7.93 -10.08 -5.05
C LYS A 79 7.60 -10.70 -6.40
N GLY A 80 7.11 -9.90 -7.34
CA GLY A 80 6.83 -10.36 -8.70
C GLY A 80 8.09 -10.88 -9.42
N CYS A 81 9.21 -10.17 -9.29
CA CYS A 81 10.49 -10.58 -9.86
C CYS A 81 11.03 -11.86 -9.21
N GLU A 82 10.96 -11.94 -7.87
CA GLU A 82 11.39 -13.10 -7.09
C GLU A 82 10.69 -14.38 -7.55
N VAL A 83 9.36 -14.41 -7.55
CA VAL A 83 8.60 -15.62 -7.92
C VAL A 83 8.74 -16.00 -9.39
N LEU A 84 9.00 -15.02 -10.25
CA LEU A 84 9.26 -15.26 -11.68
C LEU A 84 10.71 -15.64 -11.99
N GLY A 85 11.63 -15.45 -11.05
CA GLY A 85 13.07 -15.64 -11.26
C GLY A 85 13.67 -14.67 -12.29
N ILE A 86 13.20 -13.42 -12.32
CA ILE A 86 13.66 -12.37 -13.26
C ILE A 86 14.21 -11.15 -12.50
N THR A 87 14.89 -10.25 -13.20
CA THR A 87 15.47 -9.02 -12.62
C THR A 87 15.00 -7.74 -13.30
N ASP A 88 13.98 -7.83 -14.17
CA ASP A 88 13.46 -6.72 -14.98
C ASP A 88 13.05 -5.46 -14.19
N GLY A 89 12.73 -5.63 -12.91
CA GLY A 89 12.36 -4.58 -11.97
C GLY A 89 13.53 -3.94 -11.21
N ARG A 90 14.73 -4.54 -11.20
CA ARG A 90 15.84 -4.16 -10.32
C ARG A 90 16.19 -2.67 -10.40
N GLU A 91 16.45 -2.16 -11.60
CA GLU A 91 16.83 -0.75 -11.81
C GLU A 91 15.73 0.21 -11.34
N THR A 92 14.47 -0.09 -11.67
CA THR A 92 13.30 0.69 -11.23
C THR A 92 13.25 0.84 -9.72
N VAL A 93 13.46 -0.26 -8.99
CA VAL A 93 13.44 -0.26 -7.52
C VAL A 93 14.65 0.50 -6.96
N LEU A 94 15.84 0.28 -7.54
CA LEU A 94 17.06 0.97 -7.11
C LEU A 94 16.97 2.48 -7.31
N ASP A 95 16.44 2.93 -8.44
CA ASP A 95 16.26 4.34 -8.76
C ASP A 95 15.29 5.01 -7.78
N PHE A 96 14.20 4.32 -7.40
CA PHE A 96 13.31 4.80 -6.35
C PHE A 96 13.98 4.84 -4.98
N ILE A 97 14.75 3.80 -4.59
CA ILE A 97 15.51 3.79 -3.32
C ILE A 97 16.45 4.99 -3.26
N ASN A 98 17.19 5.25 -4.35
CA ASN A 98 18.10 6.39 -4.44
C ASN A 98 17.35 7.72 -4.36
N TRP A 99 16.21 7.85 -5.05
CA TRP A 99 15.35 9.02 -4.95
C TRP A 99 14.84 9.22 -3.51
N TYR A 100 14.33 8.18 -2.85
CA TYR A 100 13.85 8.27 -1.47
C TYR A 100 14.96 8.76 -0.53
N ILE A 101 16.15 8.16 -0.60
CA ILE A 101 17.30 8.53 0.23
C ILE A 101 17.73 9.97 -0.02
N SER A 102 17.76 10.43 -1.29
CA SER A 102 18.13 11.82 -1.60
C SER A 102 17.08 12.85 -1.16
N HIS A 103 15.84 12.41 -0.90
CA HIS A 103 14.72 13.25 -0.47
C HIS A 103 14.42 13.15 1.04
N MET A 104 15.26 12.44 1.79
CA MET A 104 15.19 12.44 3.25
C MET A 104 15.44 13.84 3.81
N ASN A 105 14.45 14.34 4.54
CA ASN A 105 14.51 15.63 5.20
C ASN A 105 15.59 15.64 6.29
N THR A 106 16.22 16.79 6.43
CA THR A 106 17.03 17.12 7.60
C THR A 106 16.12 17.58 8.74
N LYS A 107 16.65 17.61 9.97
CA LYS A 107 15.97 18.23 11.12
C LYS A 107 15.51 19.68 10.87
N THR A 108 16.18 20.40 9.97
CA THR A 108 15.87 21.79 9.65
C THR A 108 14.91 21.94 8.49
N SER A 109 14.88 21.00 7.54
CA SER A 109 13.94 21.03 6.43
C SER A 109 12.61 20.37 6.79
N ASP A 110 12.61 19.48 7.79
CA ASP A 110 11.39 18.84 8.26
C ASP A 110 10.51 19.79 9.11
N LEU A 111 9.24 19.93 8.73
CA LEU A 111 8.20 20.70 9.42
C LEU A 111 8.00 20.27 10.89
N ASN A 112 8.24 19.00 11.20
CA ASN A 112 8.11 18.46 12.55
C ASN A 112 9.47 18.25 13.24
N GLY A 113 10.58 18.64 12.60
CA GLY A 113 11.94 18.51 13.13
C GLY A 113 12.46 17.08 13.22
N VAL A 114 11.89 16.13 12.46
CA VAL A 114 12.31 14.72 12.41
C VAL A 114 13.19 14.51 11.17
N ALA A 115 14.47 14.22 11.38
CA ALA A 115 15.39 13.90 10.27
C ALA A 115 15.08 12.51 9.72
N GLY A 116 15.11 12.35 8.39
CA GLY A 116 14.84 11.09 7.69
C GLY A 116 13.42 10.92 7.14
N THR A 117 12.49 11.84 7.46
CA THR A 117 11.15 11.84 6.85
C THR A 117 11.23 12.20 5.36
N VAL A 118 10.21 11.87 4.59
CA VAL A 118 10.11 12.27 3.17
C VAL A 118 8.72 12.84 2.93
N TYR A 119 8.62 13.95 2.19
CA TYR A 119 7.33 14.54 1.82
C TYR A 119 6.67 13.80 0.65
N ASP A 120 5.38 14.08 0.46
CA ASP A 120 4.74 13.83 -0.83
C ASP A 120 5.06 14.98 -1.81
N TYR A 121 5.09 14.69 -3.12
CA TYR A 121 5.52 15.63 -4.14
C TYR A 121 4.60 15.63 -5.37
N PHE A 122 4.51 16.78 -6.03
CA PHE A 122 4.25 16.83 -7.47
C PHE A 122 5.58 16.87 -8.22
N ILE A 123 5.75 15.96 -9.17
CA ILE A 123 6.91 15.92 -10.06
C ILE A 123 6.46 16.32 -11.46
N PHE A 124 7.20 17.21 -12.09
CA PHE A 124 7.00 17.70 -13.45
C PHE A 124 8.24 17.39 -14.27
N GLN A 125 8.09 16.82 -15.47
CA GLN A 125 9.22 16.49 -16.33
C GLN A 125 8.99 16.94 -17.77
N SER A 126 9.87 17.77 -18.28
CA SER A 126 9.84 18.22 -19.67
C SER A 126 10.33 17.14 -20.65
N ASP A 127 10.01 17.33 -21.93
CA ASP A 127 10.52 16.48 -23.02
C ASP A 127 12.06 16.53 -23.17
N ASP A 128 12.70 17.62 -22.71
CA ASP A 128 14.16 17.80 -22.74
C ASP A 128 14.88 17.29 -21.48
N GLY A 129 14.15 16.66 -20.55
CA GLY A 129 14.71 15.99 -19.37
C GLY A 129 14.92 16.88 -18.15
N ARG A 130 14.38 18.11 -18.15
CA ARG A 130 14.35 18.97 -16.96
C ARG A 130 13.25 18.49 -16.02
N ILE A 131 13.52 18.55 -14.72
CA ILE A 131 12.60 18.12 -13.67
C ILE A 131 12.37 19.28 -12.72
N VAL A 132 11.10 19.46 -12.32
CA VAL A 132 10.72 20.33 -11.21
C VAL A 132 9.97 19.48 -10.19
N GLU A 133 10.34 19.64 -8.93
CA GLU A 133 9.72 18.95 -7.80
C GLU A 133 9.13 20.00 -6.86
N VAL A 134 7.87 19.83 -6.48
CA VAL A 134 7.18 20.71 -5.53
C VAL A 134 6.57 19.83 -4.46
N THR A 135 6.94 20.04 -3.20
CA THR A 135 6.29 19.32 -2.10
C THR A 135 4.78 19.59 -2.15
N HIS A 136 3.97 18.60 -1.80
CA HIS A 136 2.54 18.81 -1.64
C HIS A 136 2.28 19.97 -0.68
N HIS A 137 3.08 20.10 0.39
CA HIS A 137 2.91 21.15 1.37
C HIS A 137 3.04 22.53 0.72
N ASP A 138 4.08 22.76 -0.08
CA ASP A 138 4.27 24.05 -0.75
C ASP A 138 3.21 24.29 -1.83
N ALA A 139 2.82 23.27 -2.59
CA ALA A 139 1.79 23.37 -3.61
C ALA A 139 0.42 23.80 -3.02
N TYR A 140 0.07 23.27 -1.85
CA TYR A 140 -1.20 23.53 -1.17
C TYR A 140 -1.17 24.72 -0.19
N ALA A 141 -0.02 25.38 -0.01
CA ALA A 141 0.15 26.45 0.99
C ALA A 141 -0.87 27.60 0.84
N SER A 142 -1.21 27.98 -0.40
CA SER A 142 -2.21 29.04 -0.66
C SER A 142 -3.65 28.65 -0.29
N GLN A 143 -3.95 27.35 -0.30
CA GLN A 143 -5.27 26.82 0.03
C GLN A 143 -5.41 26.58 1.53
N TYR A 144 -4.29 26.32 2.23
CA TYR A 144 -4.25 26.00 3.66
C TYR A 144 -3.22 26.87 4.42
N PRO A 145 -3.44 28.20 4.54
CA PRO A 145 -2.43 29.13 5.07
C PRO A 145 -2.13 29.00 6.58
N ALA A 146 -2.95 28.26 7.34
CA ALA A 146 -2.81 28.13 8.79
C ALA A 146 -2.49 26.71 9.24
N ASN A 147 -3.12 25.70 8.66
CA ASN A 147 -2.97 24.29 9.02
C ASN A 147 -2.97 23.47 7.73
N ASN A 148 -1.80 23.37 7.10
CA ASN A 148 -1.64 22.62 5.88
C ASN A 148 -1.44 21.13 6.20
N PRO A 149 -2.40 20.25 5.85
CA PRO A 149 -2.28 18.82 6.15
C PRO A 149 -1.45 18.07 5.10
N HIS A 150 -0.96 18.74 4.06
CA HIS A 150 -0.39 18.12 2.86
C HIS A 150 1.14 17.93 2.93
N ASP A 151 1.67 17.47 4.06
CA ASP A 151 3.09 17.13 4.19
C ASP A 151 3.35 15.65 3.88
N TYR A 152 3.27 14.79 4.90
CA TYR A 152 3.28 13.32 4.81
C TYR A 152 2.19 12.81 5.76
N ASP A 153 1.54 11.69 5.44
CA ASP A 153 0.42 11.22 6.27
C ASP A 153 0.90 10.76 7.67
N SER A 154 2.06 10.12 7.72
CA SER A 154 2.73 9.67 8.93
C SER A 154 4.26 9.66 8.77
N THR A 155 5.00 9.71 9.88
CA THR A 155 6.46 9.53 9.89
C THR A 155 6.86 8.07 10.01
N ASP A 156 6.15 7.33 10.86
CA ASP A 156 6.52 5.99 11.28
C ASP A 156 6.34 4.94 10.17
N SER A 157 5.20 4.96 9.49
CA SER A 157 4.80 3.96 8.50
C SER A 157 5.61 4.05 7.22
N TYR A 158 5.87 5.27 6.74
CA TYR A 158 6.75 5.53 5.60
C TYR A 158 8.14 4.93 5.86
N ALA A 159 8.75 5.23 7.01
CA ALA A 159 10.06 4.69 7.35
C ALA A 159 10.05 3.16 7.54
N ALA A 160 8.98 2.62 8.13
CA ALA A 160 8.85 1.18 8.38
C ALA A 160 8.72 0.38 7.08
N MET A 161 7.88 0.83 6.15
CA MET A 161 7.72 0.19 4.85
C MET A 161 9.00 0.31 4.01
N PHE A 162 9.67 1.48 4.04
CA PHE A 162 10.93 1.66 3.32
C PHE A 162 12.05 0.75 3.86
N LEU A 163 12.13 0.50 5.18
CA LEU A 163 13.05 -0.50 5.75
C LEU A 163 12.80 -1.91 5.18
N GLU A 164 11.54 -2.29 4.97
CA GLU A 164 11.19 -3.56 4.33
C GLU A 164 11.67 -3.60 2.88
N ILE A 165 11.55 -2.49 2.12
CA ILE A 165 12.08 -2.36 0.76
C ILE A 165 13.59 -2.54 0.73
N LEU A 166 14.34 -1.88 1.62
CA LEU A 166 15.80 -2.01 1.66
C LEU A 166 16.23 -3.46 1.92
N TYR A 167 15.57 -4.15 2.85
CA TYR A 167 15.85 -5.56 3.13
C TYR A 167 15.54 -6.46 1.93
N GLU A 168 14.33 -6.33 1.37
CA GLU A 168 13.86 -7.18 0.27
C GLU A 168 14.63 -6.94 -1.04
N TYR A 169 14.95 -5.69 -1.36
CA TYR A 169 15.79 -5.35 -2.52
C TYR A 169 17.16 -6.01 -2.41
N THR A 170 17.81 -5.91 -1.24
CA THR A 170 19.15 -6.48 -1.01
C THR A 170 19.12 -7.99 -1.16
N ARG A 171 18.16 -8.65 -0.52
CA ARG A 171 18.02 -10.11 -0.56
C ARG A 171 17.74 -10.65 -1.98
N VAL A 172 16.91 -9.96 -2.76
CA VAL A 172 16.43 -10.46 -4.06
C VAL A 172 17.33 -10.04 -5.22
N PHE A 173 17.87 -8.82 -5.20
CA PHE A 173 18.57 -8.26 -6.36
C PHE A 173 20.05 -7.98 -6.14
N ASP A 174 20.46 -7.66 -4.92
CA ASP A 174 21.80 -7.12 -4.66
C ASP A 174 22.26 -7.37 -3.22
N ASN A 175 22.80 -8.56 -2.96
CA ASN A 175 23.12 -9.04 -1.61
C ASN A 175 24.23 -8.25 -0.89
N GLU A 176 24.87 -7.29 -1.55
CA GLU A 176 25.91 -6.42 -0.99
C GLU A 176 25.41 -4.97 -0.78
N PHE A 177 24.21 -4.63 -1.24
CA PHE A 177 23.69 -3.25 -1.25
C PHE A 177 23.68 -2.57 0.13
N LEU A 178 23.46 -3.33 1.21
CA LEU A 178 23.34 -2.81 2.57
C LEU A 178 24.64 -2.80 3.38
N ASP A 179 25.74 -3.34 2.86
CA ASP A 179 26.99 -3.53 3.62
C ASP A 179 27.55 -2.22 4.19
N ASP A 180 27.30 -1.09 3.53
CA ASP A 180 27.78 0.25 3.92
C ASP A 180 26.64 1.25 4.24
N LYS A 181 25.40 0.79 4.40
CA LYS A 181 24.21 1.66 4.54
C LYS A 181 23.72 1.83 5.97
N LYS A 182 24.57 1.53 6.96
CA LYS A 182 24.19 1.59 8.39
C LYS A 182 23.58 2.93 8.81
N GLU A 183 24.13 4.06 8.37
CA GLU A 183 23.62 5.38 8.75
C GLU A 183 22.18 5.65 8.24
N ILE A 184 21.84 5.11 7.07
CA ILE A 184 20.48 5.23 6.51
C ILE A 184 19.50 4.39 7.34
N VAL A 185 19.88 3.16 7.70
CA VAL A 185 19.06 2.27 8.54
C VAL A 185 18.90 2.85 9.94
N ASP A 186 19.97 3.40 10.52
CA ASP A 186 19.93 4.12 11.79
C ASP A 186 18.91 5.27 11.74
N THR A 187 18.98 6.08 10.69
CA THR A 187 18.08 7.24 10.49
C THR A 187 16.61 6.81 10.41
N LEU A 188 16.30 5.75 9.64
CA LEU A 188 14.93 5.25 9.49
C LEU A 188 14.37 4.69 10.80
N VAL A 189 15.19 3.98 11.59
CA VAL A 189 14.79 3.53 12.93
C VAL A 189 14.54 4.72 13.85
N ASP A 190 15.37 5.77 13.78
CA ASP A 190 15.16 7.00 14.56
C ASP A 190 13.88 7.74 14.16
N VAL A 191 13.48 7.72 12.88
CA VAL A 191 12.19 8.27 12.42
C VAL A 191 11.01 7.55 13.10
N ILE A 192 11.01 6.21 13.13
CA ILE A 192 9.99 5.43 13.85
C ILE A 192 10.00 5.78 15.34
N MET A 193 11.19 5.86 15.94
CA MET A 193 11.34 6.15 17.37
C MET A 193 10.93 7.58 17.74
N ALA A 194 10.90 8.52 16.81
CA ALA A 194 10.50 9.91 17.06
C ALA A 194 9.05 10.04 17.56
N THR A 195 8.19 9.07 17.24
CA THR A 195 6.79 9.05 17.67
C THR A 195 6.44 7.87 18.58
N TYR A 196 7.44 7.12 19.06
CA TYR A 196 7.25 6.01 19.99
C TYR A 196 6.75 6.49 21.35
N VAL A 197 5.76 5.78 21.91
CA VAL A 197 5.14 6.07 23.20
C VAL A 197 5.46 4.95 24.18
N PRO A 198 6.48 5.10 25.06
CA PRO A 198 6.91 4.04 25.97
C PRO A 198 5.83 3.55 26.95
N ALA A 199 4.79 4.34 27.21
CA ALA A 199 3.73 3.97 28.14
C ALA A 199 2.76 2.91 27.55
N ILE A 200 2.67 2.82 26.22
CA ILE A 200 1.79 1.88 25.52
C ILE A 200 2.53 1.06 24.45
N ASP A 201 3.84 1.26 24.29
CA ASP A 201 4.71 0.55 23.35
C ASP A 201 4.24 0.60 21.88
N LEU A 202 3.64 1.72 21.48
CA LEU A 202 3.12 2.00 20.13
C LEU A 202 3.59 3.38 19.65
N THR A 203 3.53 3.63 18.35
CA THR A 203 3.85 4.92 17.71
C THR A 203 2.57 5.69 17.35
N TYR A 204 2.63 7.03 17.40
CA TYR A 204 1.59 7.86 16.79
C TYR A 204 2.03 8.36 15.40
N ALA A 205 1.07 8.72 14.55
CA ALA A 205 1.31 8.97 13.13
C ALA A 205 2.41 10.02 12.86
N LYS A 206 2.35 11.20 13.48
CA LYS A 206 3.37 12.25 13.33
C LYS A 206 3.36 13.27 14.49
N PRO A 207 4.47 14.01 14.74
CA PRO A 207 4.60 14.91 15.91
C PRO A 207 3.47 15.91 16.12
N ASN A 208 2.92 16.48 15.05
CA ASN A 208 1.79 17.42 15.12
C ASN A 208 0.40 16.74 15.12
N TYR A 209 0.34 15.41 15.08
CA TYR A 209 -0.89 14.62 15.03
C TYR A 209 -0.74 13.30 15.82
N ALA A 210 -0.88 13.41 17.15
CA ALA A 210 -0.64 12.32 18.09
C ALA A 210 -1.80 11.31 18.20
N VAL A 211 -2.18 10.70 17.06
CA VAL A 211 -3.11 9.57 16.98
C VAL A 211 -2.32 8.31 16.67
N VAL A 212 -2.59 7.23 17.41
CA VAL A 212 -1.94 5.92 17.26
C VAL A 212 -2.87 5.06 16.40
N TYR A 213 -2.47 4.75 15.17
CA TYR A 213 -3.27 3.94 14.24
C TYR A 213 -2.89 2.46 14.29
N LEU A 214 -3.90 1.60 14.13
CA LEU A 214 -3.71 0.16 14.03
C LEU A 214 -2.85 -0.23 12.83
N MET A 215 -3.13 0.36 11.65
CA MET A 215 -2.43 0.08 10.40
C MET A 215 -0.94 0.43 10.52
N ASP A 216 -0.65 1.67 10.88
CA ASP A 216 0.69 2.20 11.06
C ASP A 216 1.53 1.34 12.01
N ASN A 217 0.94 0.92 13.13
CA ASN A 217 1.67 0.09 14.10
C ASN A 217 1.89 -1.35 13.63
N CYS A 218 1.04 -1.88 12.74
CA CYS A 218 1.31 -3.16 12.08
C CYS A 218 2.49 -3.04 11.10
N GLU A 219 2.61 -1.90 10.41
CA GLU A 219 3.74 -1.60 9.53
C GLU A 219 5.01 -1.36 10.34
N VAL A 220 4.95 -0.63 11.46
CA VAL A 220 6.08 -0.45 12.39
C VAL A 220 6.59 -1.77 12.94
N PHE A 221 5.71 -2.71 13.26
CA PHE A 221 6.12 -4.07 13.65
C PHE A 221 7.02 -4.69 12.57
N ARG A 222 6.63 -4.61 11.29
CA ARG A 222 7.42 -5.10 10.16
C ARG A 222 8.69 -4.31 9.93
N GLY A 223 8.66 -2.99 10.08
CA GLY A 223 9.83 -2.12 9.97
C GLY A 223 10.92 -2.51 10.98
N PHE A 224 10.53 -2.78 12.23
CA PHE A 224 11.49 -3.28 13.22
C PHE A 224 11.99 -4.69 12.90
N GLU A 225 11.14 -5.60 12.38
CA GLU A 225 11.62 -6.92 11.93
C GLU A 225 12.62 -6.80 10.77
N ALA A 226 12.34 -5.95 9.79
CA ALA A 226 13.22 -5.68 8.66
C ALA A 226 14.54 -5.08 9.14
N ALA A 227 14.51 -4.04 9.98
CA ALA A 227 15.71 -3.44 10.56
C ALA A 227 16.55 -4.46 11.35
N ALA A 228 15.91 -5.32 12.15
CA ALA A 228 16.62 -6.38 12.87
C ALA A 228 17.37 -7.33 11.93
N LYS A 229 16.72 -7.76 10.84
CA LYS A 229 17.35 -8.59 9.80
C LYS A 229 18.50 -7.85 9.12
N ILE A 230 18.29 -6.57 8.75
CA ILE A 230 19.34 -5.75 8.13
C ILE A 230 20.58 -5.66 9.04
N TYR A 231 20.39 -5.34 10.33
CA TYR A 231 21.49 -5.27 11.28
C TYR A 231 22.18 -6.62 11.51
N GLY A 232 21.43 -7.72 11.54
CA GLY A 232 21.99 -9.05 11.80
C GLY A 232 22.67 -9.70 10.58
N GLU A 233 22.11 -9.52 9.40
CA GLU A 233 22.46 -10.24 8.17
C GLU A 233 23.46 -9.48 7.29
N TYR A 234 23.40 -8.15 7.24
CA TYR A 234 24.27 -7.36 6.35
C TYR A 234 25.24 -6.48 7.14
N ILE A 235 24.75 -5.67 8.08
CA ILE A 235 25.60 -4.72 8.83
C ILE A 235 26.43 -5.39 9.94
N LYS A 236 25.96 -6.52 10.47
CA LYS A 236 26.57 -7.27 11.59
C LYS A 236 26.62 -6.49 12.92
N ASP A 237 25.64 -5.63 13.19
CA ASP A 237 25.46 -4.91 14.45
C ASP A 237 24.48 -5.64 15.38
N LYS A 238 25.02 -6.43 16.32
CA LYS A 238 24.21 -7.26 17.23
C LYS A 238 23.44 -6.48 18.28
N GLU A 239 23.91 -5.30 18.67
CA GLU A 239 23.21 -4.46 19.64
C GLU A 239 21.95 -3.89 19.02
N LYS A 240 22.06 -3.36 17.79
CA LYS A 240 20.92 -2.80 17.06
C LYS A 240 19.95 -3.87 16.57
N GLU A 241 20.44 -5.04 16.17
CA GLU A 241 19.59 -6.21 15.89
C GLU A 241 18.67 -6.52 17.10
N GLU A 242 19.25 -6.63 18.30
CA GLU A 242 18.49 -6.95 19.52
C GLU A 242 17.54 -5.82 19.93
N PHE A 243 17.95 -4.56 19.76
CA PHE A 243 17.09 -3.41 19.97
C PHE A 243 15.83 -3.49 19.09
N CYS A 244 15.99 -3.73 17.79
CA CYS A 244 14.87 -3.82 16.86
C CYS A 244 13.99 -5.04 17.14
N LYS A 245 14.55 -6.21 17.45
CA LYS A 245 13.77 -7.40 17.87
C LYS A 245 12.93 -7.12 19.11
N THR A 246 13.52 -6.46 20.10
CA THR A 246 12.82 -6.10 21.35
C THR A 246 11.65 -5.16 21.06
N HIS A 247 11.84 -4.13 20.23
CA HIS A 247 10.78 -3.18 19.91
C HIS A 247 9.69 -3.80 19.03
N SER A 248 10.05 -4.65 18.06
CA SER A 248 9.07 -5.44 17.30
C SER A 248 8.17 -6.26 18.23
N GLN A 249 8.74 -6.99 19.19
CA GLN A 249 7.95 -7.79 20.13
C GLN A 249 7.07 -6.92 21.06
N LYS A 250 7.57 -5.76 21.50
CA LYS A 250 6.79 -4.80 22.29
C LYS A 250 5.58 -4.27 21.52
N VAL A 251 5.79 -3.82 20.28
CA VAL A 251 4.72 -3.35 19.40
C VAL A 251 3.69 -4.47 19.15
N LYS A 252 4.15 -5.69 18.84
CA LYS A 252 3.27 -6.86 18.69
C LYS A 252 2.42 -7.10 19.94
N ASN A 253 3.03 -7.10 21.12
CA ASN A 253 2.31 -7.27 22.38
C ASN A 253 1.31 -6.14 22.63
N ALA A 254 1.68 -4.90 22.32
CA ALA A 254 0.83 -3.74 22.50
C ALA A 254 -0.38 -3.73 21.53
N LEU A 255 -0.19 -4.17 20.29
CA LEU A 255 -1.30 -4.39 19.35
C LEU A 255 -2.31 -5.41 19.90
N LEU A 256 -1.84 -6.50 20.50
CA LEU A 256 -2.70 -7.55 21.05
C LEU A 256 -3.33 -7.21 22.41
N THR A 257 -2.86 -6.17 23.11
CA THR A 257 -3.33 -5.84 24.47
C THR A 257 -3.99 -4.47 24.56
N THR A 258 -3.46 -3.47 23.86
CA THR A 258 -3.98 -2.08 23.85
C THR A 258 -5.01 -1.88 22.74
N MET A 259 -4.73 -2.38 21.54
CA MET A 259 -5.64 -2.21 20.39
C MET A 259 -6.77 -3.24 20.40
N TRP A 260 -6.51 -4.47 20.85
CA TRP A 260 -7.56 -5.48 20.96
C TRP A 260 -8.60 -5.13 22.04
N ALA A 261 -9.87 -5.10 21.66
CA ALA A 261 -11.01 -4.85 22.53
C ALA A 261 -11.75 -6.18 22.77
N GLU A 262 -11.40 -6.86 23.87
CA GLU A 262 -11.92 -8.20 24.20
C GLU A 262 -13.46 -8.27 24.20
N GLU A 263 -14.13 -7.26 24.74
CA GLU A 263 -15.61 -7.16 24.80
C GLU A 263 -16.28 -7.23 23.42
N TYR A 264 -15.61 -6.73 22.37
CA TYR A 264 -16.16 -6.64 21.02
C TYR A 264 -15.53 -7.65 20.05
N SER A 265 -14.53 -8.39 20.52
CA SER A 265 -13.70 -9.31 19.74
C SER A 265 -13.21 -8.67 18.44
N CYS A 266 -12.67 -7.45 18.55
CA CYS A 266 -12.12 -6.69 17.43
C CYS A 266 -10.96 -5.79 17.90
N PHE A 267 -10.20 -5.27 16.95
CA PHE A 267 -9.22 -4.22 17.18
C PHE A 267 -9.85 -2.84 17.07
N LYS A 268 -9.37 -1.91 17.90
CA LYS A 268 -9.61 -0.48 17.74
C LYS A 268 -8.81 0.00 16.53
N ALA A 269 -9.46 0.72 15.62
CA ALA A 269 -8.79 1.33 14.47
C ALA A 269 -7.73 2.38 14.88
N ALA A 270 -7.98 3.06 16.01
CA ALA A 270 -7.07 4.05 16.57
C ALA A 270 -7.25 4.23 18.08
N VAL A 271 -6.16 4.62 18.75
CA VAL A 271 -6.14 5.06 20.14
C VAL A 271 -5.37 6.38 20.28
N PHE A 272 -5.54 7.06 21.41
CA PHE A 272 -4.65 8.15 21.81
C PHE A 272 -3.40 7.60 22.51
N THR A 273 -2.43 8.47 22.78
CA THR A 273 -1.16 8.12 23.47
C THR A 273 -1.35 7.61 24.90
N ASP A 274 -2.56 7.67 25.46
CA ASP A 274 -2.93 7.06 26.75
C ASP A 274 -3.64 5.69 26.60
N GLY A 275 -3.70 5.15 25.38
CA GLY A 275 -4.33 3.87 25.04
C GLY A 275 -5.85 3.89 24.96
N LYS A 276 -6.51 5.04 25.19
CA LYS A 276 -7.96 5.15 25.05
C LYS A 276 -8.39 5.20 23.58
N PRO A 277 -9.54 4.62 23.22
CA PRO A 277 -10.06 4.70 21.85
C PRO A 277 -10.16 6.14 21.34
N ALA A 278 -9.71 6.37 20.10
CA ALA A 278 -9.81 7.67 19.43
C ALA A 278 -11.16 7.89 18.70
N GLY A 279 -12.06 6.91 18.77
CA GLY A 279 -13.39 6.95 18.18
C GLY A 279 -14.26 5.78 18.66
N GLU A 280 -15.51 5.76 18.20
CA GLU A 280 -16.43 4.64 18.42
C GLU A 280 -16.08 3.46 17.49
N LEU A 281 -16.42 2.25 17.92
CA LEU A 281 -16.24 1.03 17.14
C LEU A 281 -17.51 0.79 16.31
N ASP A 282 -17.38 0.81 14.99
CA ASP A 282 -18.47 0.49 14.06
C ASP A 282 -17.95 -0.34 12.89
N LEU A 283 -18.01 -1.66 13.04
CA LEU A 283 -17.52 -2.60 12.03
C LEU A 283 -18.42 -2.70 10.79
N THR A 284 -19.57 -2.00 10.77
CA THR A 284 -20.36 -1.88 9.54
C THR A 284 -19.79 -0.84 8.59
N ASN A 285 -18.92 0.06 9.09
CA ASN A 285 -18.18 0.98 8.27
C ASN A 285 -16.95 0.31 7.67
N PHE A 286 -16.87 0.26 6.33
CA PHE A 286 -15.80 -0.43 5.62
C PHE A 286 -14.41 0.11 5.98
N TYR A 287 -14.23 1.44 5.91
CA TYR A 287 -13.00 2.12 6.29
C TYR A 287 -13.32 3.32 7.19
N PRO A 288 -12.64 3.51 8.34
CA PRO A 288 -11.42 2.83 8.79
C PRO A 288 -11.66 1.68 9.78
N GLN A 289 -12.86 1.09 9.84
CA GLN A 289 -13.19 0.17 10.92
C GLN A 289 -12.98 -1.29 10.51
N ALA A 290 -13.76 -1.79 9.54
CA ALA A 290 -13.74 -3.21 9.17
C ALA A 290 -12.45 -3.64 8.45
N SER A 291 -12.00 -2.84 7.48
CA SER A 291 -10.77 -3.12 6.71
C SER A 291 -9.52 -3.16 7.58
N CYS A 292 -9.38 -2.23 8.53
CA CYS A 292 -8.22 -2.17 9.42
C CYS A 292 -8.09 -3.40 10.33
N GLN A 293 -9.18 -4.14 10.57
CA GLN A 293 -9.13 -5.39 11.34
C GLN A 293 -8.22 -6.45 10.72
N LEU A 294 -7.99 -6.35 9.40
CA LEU A 294 -7.22 -7.33 8.64
C LEU A 294 -5.71 -7.06 8.67
N PHE A 295 -5.28 -5.86 9.08
CA PHE A 295 -3.86 -5.46 9.09
C PHE A 295 -2.98 -6.32 9.99
N PRO A 296 -3.43 -6.72 11.20
CA PRO A 296 -2.70 -7.70 12.01
C PRO A 296 -2.42 -9.03 11.28
N ILE A 297 -3.29 -9.45 10.36
CA ILE A 297 -3.09 -10.66 9.55
C ILE A 297 -2.13 -10.36 8.40
N ILE A 298 -2.34 -9.24 7.67
CA ILE A 298 -1.53 -8.82 6.52
C ILE A 298 -0.04 -8.76 6.89
N PHE A 299 0.26 -8.22 8.07
CA PHE A 299 1.62 -7.99 8.52
C PHE A 299 2.14 -9.04 9.51
N GLY A 300 1.45 -10.18 9.69
CA GLY A 300 1.95 -11.31 10.48
C GLY A 300 2.02 -11.07 12.00
N ILE A 301 1.21 -10.14 12.52
CA ILE A 301 1.06 -9.95 13.97
C ILE A 301 0.30 -11.14 14.56
N ILE A 302 -0.74 -11.60 13.87
CA ILE A 302 -1.49 -12.82 14.19
C ILE A 302 -1.43 -13.79 13.01
N GLU A 303 -1.22 -15.07 13.31
CA GLU A 303 -1.21 -16.13 12.31
C GLU A 303 -2.63 -16.39 11.77
N PRO A 304 -2.80 -16.83 10.51
CA PRO A 304 -4.12 -17.13 9.94
C PRO A 304 -4.94 -18.17 10.73
N THR A 305 -4.27 -19.03 11.50
CA THR A 305 -4.92 -20.04 12.35
C THR A 305 -5.29 -19.53 13.74
N ASP A 306 -4.90 -18.31 14.11
CA ASP A 306 -5.26 -17.71 15.40
C ASP A 306 -6.77 -17.43 15.46
N GLU A 307 -7.39 -17.66 16.61
CA GLU A 307 -8.83 -17.43 16.82
C GLU A 307 -9.23 -15.98 16.52
N LYS A 308 -8.37 -15.00 16.86
CA LYS A 308 -8.60 -13.59 16.54
C LYS A 308 -8.60 -13.35 15.03
N ALA A 309 -7.67 -13.96 14.30
CA ALA A 309 -7.57 -13.83 12.84
C ALA A 309 -8.81 -14.40 12.16
N VAL A 310 -9.22 -15.62 12.55
CA VAL A 310 -10.45 -16.25 12.06
C VAL A 310 -11.66 -15.37 12.38
N THR A 311 -11.77 -14.87 13.61
CA THR A 311 -12.92 -14.06 14.04
C THR A 311 -13.07 -12.77 13.22
N VAL A 312 -11.99 -12.00 13.05
CA VAL A 312 -12.06 -10.73 12.33
C VAL A 312 -12.26 -10.94 10.83
N TYR A 313 -11.64 -11.95 10.24
CA TYR A 313 -11.80 -12.27 8.82
C TYR A 313 -13.22 -12.76 8.51
N GLU A 314 -13.77 -13.65 9.33
CA GLU A 314 -15.14 -14.17 9.15
C GLU A 314 -16.18 -13.05 9.24
N ARG A 315 -16.01 -12.12 10.18
CA ARG A 315 -16.88 -10.95 10.29
C ARG A 315 -16.78 -10.06 9.05
N PHE A 316 -15.56 -9.73 8.62
CA PHE A 316 -15.35 -8.95 7.40
C PHE A 316 -15.99 -9.61 6.18
N ARG A 317 -15.81 -10.93 6.01
CA ARG A 317 -16.40 -11.69 4.91
C ARG A 317 -17.93 -11.64 4.92
N GLN A 318 -18.55 -11.82 6.09
CA GLN A 318 -20.01 -11.76 6.24
C GLN A 318 -20.59 -10.40 5.85
N ASP A 319 -19.88 -9.32 6.17
CA ASP A 319 -20.39 -7.97 5.94
C ASP A 319 -20.08 -7.42 4.55
N PHE A 320 -18.93 -7.80 3.95
CA PHE A 320 -18.38 -7.16 2.74
C PHE A 320 -18.06 -8.11 1.58
N ILE A 321 -18.33 -9.41 1.72
CA ILE A 321 -18.19 -10.40 0.63
C ILE A 321 -19.50 -11.20 0.51
N GLN A 322 -20.60 -10.49 0.23
CA GLN A 322 -21.93 -11.10 0.10
C GLN A 322 -22.26 -11.45 -1.35
N GLU A 323 -21.88 -12.66 -1.77
CA GLU A 323 -22.10 -13.14 -3.13
C GLU A 323 -23.59 -13.09 -3.54
N GLY A 324 -23.87 -12.45 -4.67
CA GLY A 324 -25.22 -12.32 -5.23
C GLY A 324 -26.05 -11.19 -4.61
N VAL A 325 -25.51 -10.44 -3.65
CA VAL A 325 -26.15 -9.26 -3.07
C VAL A 325 -25.51 -8.01 -3.66
N LYS A 326 -26.27 -7.29 -4.51
CA LYS A 326 -25.80 -6.07 -5.15
C LYS A 326 -25.38 -5.03 -4.12
N GLY A 327 -24.23 -4.38 -4.33
CA GLY A 327 -23.74 -3.31 -3.47
C GLY A 327 -23.06 -3.82 -2.18
N ARG A 328 -22.78 -5.12 -2.06
CA ARG A 328 -22.27 -5.78 -0.84
C ARG A 328 -21.10 -6.73 -1.07
N ASP A 329 -20.45 -6.70 -2.24
CA ASP A 329 -19.29 -7.55 -2.54
C ASP A 329 -18.08 -6.72 -2.99
N TRP A 330 -17.20 -6.45 -2.04
CA TRP A 330 -15.94 -5.75 -2.28
C TRP A 330 -15.03 -6.53 -3.25
N SER A 331 -15.03 -7.87 -3.21
CA SER A 331 -14.16 -8.69 -4.07
C SER A 331 -14.50 -8.56 -5.57
N LEU A 332 -15.69 -8.05 -5.88
CA LEU A 332 -16.20 -7.76 -7.21
C LEU A 332 -16.34 -6.27 -7.50
N PHE A 333 -15.85 -5.41 -6.60
CA PHE A 333 -15.90 -3.95 -6.77
C PHE A 333 -17.34 -3.44 -6.83
N ASP A 334 -18.26 -4.20 -6.26
CA ASP A 334 -19.69 -3.93 -6.16
C ASP A 334 -20.06 -3.65 -4.70
N LEU A 335 -19.21 -2.93 -3.97
CA LEU A 335 -19.53 -2.43 -2.64
C LEU A 335 -19.98 -0.96 -2.75
N GLU A 336 -21.15 -0.65 -2.20
CA GLU A 336 -21.70 0.71 -2.27
C GLU A 336 -20.78 1.72 -1.57
N GLY A 337 -20.48 2.84 -2.25
CA GLY A 337 -19.58 3.88 -1.74
C GLY A 337 -18.09 3.56 -1.83
N LEU A 338 -17.72 2.38 -2.34
CA LEU A 338 -16.31 2.03 -2.55
C LEU A 338 -15.72 2.85 -3.69
N THR A 339 -14.65 3.58 -3.39
CA THR A 339 -13.92 4.39 -4.40
C THR A 339 -12.70 3.68 -4.96
N TYR A 340 -11.97 2.90 -4.16
CA TYR A 340 -10.70 2.26 -4.54
C TYR A 340 -10.79 0.74 -4.52
N PRO A 341 -9.89 0.02 -5.22
CA PRO A 341 -9.82 -1.44 -5.19
C PRO A 341 -9.57 -2.07 -3.82
N TRP A 342 -8.74 -1.47 -2.97
CA TRP A 342 -8.27 -2.05 -1.70
C TRP A 342 -7.59 -3.42 -1.87
N CYS A 343 -6.72 -3.57 -2.88
CA CYS A 343 -6.06 -4.84 -3.24
C CYS A 343 -5.32 -5.49 -2.06
N ILE A 344 -4.86 -4.70 -1.08
CA ILE A 344 -4.26 -5.19 0.15
C ILE A 344 -5.15 -6.21 0.90
N LEU A 345 -6.48 -6.03 0.89
CA LEU A 345 -7.41 -6.94 1.57
C LEU A 345 -7.50 -8.30 0.85
N ALA A 346 -7.18 -8.35 -0.44
CA ALA A 346 -7.12 -9.61 -1.20
C ALA A 346 -5.96 -10.48 -0.71
N TYR A 347 -4.86 -9.86 -0.26
CA TYR A 347 -3.76 -10.58 0.36
C TYR A 347 -4.20 -11.26 1.67
N THR A 348 -5.03 -10.59 2.50
CA THR A 348 -5.64 -11.24 3.67
C THR A 348 -6.45 -12.47 3.26
N SER A 349 -7.31 -12.35 2.24
CA SER A 349 -8.07 -13.51 1.75
C SER A 349 -7.17 -14.65 1.28
N ALA A 350 -6.01 -14.36 0.68
CA ALA A 350 -5.05 -15.37 0.25
C ALA A 350 -4.43 -16.12 1.43
N VAL A 351 -3.90 -15.41 2.42
CA VAL A 351 -3.28 -16.04 3.60
C VAL A 351 -4.29 -16.75 4.50
N MET A 352 -5.56 -16.33 4.48
CA MET A 352 -6.67 -17.01 5.15
C MET A 352 -7.22 -18.22 4.35
N GLY A 353 -6.67 -18.51 3.16
CA GLY A 353 -7.07 -19.64 2.32
C GLY A 353 -8.38 -19.45 1.54
N ASP A 354 -8.94 -18.24 1.49
CA ASP A 354 -10.13 -17.91 0.71
C ASP A 354 -9.79 -17.60 -0.76
N PHE A 355 -9.25 -18.61 -1.45
CA PHE A 355 -8.83 -18.48 -2.84
C PHE A 355 -9.97 -18.21 -3.81
N ARG A 356 -11.24 -18.44 -3.39
CA ARG A 356 -12.40 -18.06 -4.19
C ARG A 356 -12.50 -16.54 -4.29
N SER A 357 -12.43 -15.84 -3.16
CA SER A 357 -12.47 -14.37 -3.11
C SER A 357 -11.26 -13.76 -3.79
N VAL A 358 -10.06 -14.30 -3.57
CA VAL A 358 -8.82 -13.85 -4.24
C VAL A 358 -8.94 -13.91 -5.75
N LYS A 359 -9.41 -15.05 -6.30
CA LYS A 359 -9.58 -15.22 -7.74
C LYS A 359 -10.59 -14.25 -8.32
N LYS A 360 -11.73 -14.02 -7.64
CA LYS A 360 -12.72 -13.02 -8.07
C LYS A 360 -12.10 -11.63 -8.12
N HIS A 361 -11.34 -11.28 -7.10
CA HIS A 361 -10.66 -9.99 -7.01
C HIS A 361 -9.64 -9.79 -8.14
N ILE A 362 -8.68 -10.72 -8.32
CA ILE A 362 -7.66 -10.63 -9.39
C ILE A 362 -8.30 -10.60 -10.79
N ARG A 363 -9.34 -11.41 -11.04
CA ARG A 363 -10.06 -11.38 -12.32
C ARG A 363 -10.74 -10.04 -12.55
N THR A 364 -11.37 -9.49 -11.52
CA THR A 364 -12.06 -8.20 -11.61
C THR A 364 -11.06 -7.09 -11.90
N MET A 365 -9.93 -7.06 -11.16
CA MET A 365 -8.80 -6.17 -11.41
C MET A 365 -8.30 -6.26 -12.85
N ASN A 366 -8.07 -7.49 -13.33
CA ASN A 366 -7.60 -7.68 -14.70
C ASN A 366 -8.62 -7.15 -15.74
N SER A 367 -9.91 -7.40 -15.51
CA SER A 367 -10.98 -7.02 -16.44
C SER A 367 -11.31 -5.52 -16.46
N LEU A 368 -11.13 -4.83 -15.33
CA LEU A 368 -11.51 -3.43 -15.16
C LEU A 368 -10.34 -2.49 -15.39
N TYR A 369 -9.12 -2.88 -15.00
CA TYR A 369 -7.98 -1.95 -14.96
C TYR A 369 -6.77 -2.47 -15.77
N ILE A 370 -6.22 -3.63 -15.44
CA ILE A 370 -4.95 -4.12 -16.03
C ILE A 370 -5.05 -4.28 -17.56
N SER A 371 -6.18 -4.79 -18.05
CA SER A 371 -6.42 -4.94 -19.50
C SER A 371 -6.95 -3.67 -20.19
N LYS A 372 -7.16 -2.59 -19.43
CA LYS A 372 -7.78 -1.34 -19.88
C LYS A 372 -6.93 -0.10 -19.60
N ASN A 373 -5.61 -0.25 -19.59
CA ASN A 373 -4.63 0.83 -19.39
C ASN A 373 -4.74 1.51 -18.01
N HIS A 374 -5.03 0.77 -16.95
CA HIS A 374 -4.79 1.21 -15.58
C HIS A 374 -5.45 2.54 -15.19
N GLY A 375 -6.65 2.78 -15.72
CA GLY A 375 -7.40 4.00 -15.43
C GLY A 375 -7.71 4.16 -13.94
N TYR A 376 -7.92 5.41 -13.52
CA TYR A 376 -8.44 5.76 -12.20
C TYR A 376 -9.63 4.86 -11.81
N PRO A 377 -9.71 4.35 -10.56
CA PRO A 377 -8.93 4.68 -9.35
C PRO A 377 -7.68 3.83 -9.09
N TYR A 378 -7.15 3.12 -10.09
CA TYR A 378 -6.06 2.15 -9.89
C TYR A 378 -4.66 2.79 -9.90
N TYR A 379 -4.17 3.20 -8.74
CA TYR A 379 -2.86 3.84 -8.56
C TYR A 379 -1.73 2.86 -8.20
N ASN A 380 -0.47 3.34 -8.18
CA ASN A 380 0.72 2.51 -7.96
C ASN A 380 0.69 1.63 -6.70
N GLY A 381 0.17 2.09 -5.57
CA GLY A 381 0.05 1.27 -4.36
C GLY A 381 -0.90 0.09 -4.53
N GLU A 382 -2.03 0.27 -5.22
CA GLU A 382 -2.95 -0.81 -5.56
C GLU A 382 -2.31 -1.82 -6.52
N ILE A 383 -1.48 -1.33 -7.44
CA ILE A 383 -0.69 -2.18 -8.34
C ILE A 383 0.26 -3.06 -7.52
N GLY A 384 1.01 -2.47 -6.59
CA GLY A 384 1.88 -3.20 -5.67
C GLY A 384 1.18 -4.36 -4.96
N TRP A 385 0.04 -4.06 -4.33
CA TRP A 385 -0.72 -5.08 -3.60
C TRP A 385 -1.35 -6.14 -4.50
N VAL A 386 -1.84 -5.79 -5.70
CA VAL A 386 -2.32 -6.83 -6.64
C VAL A 386 -1.18 -7.73 -7.09
N MET A 387 0.04 -7.20 -7.24
CA MET A 387 1.21 -8.00 -7.59
C MET A 387 1.59 -8.95 -6.46
N ILE A 388 1.59 -8.49 -5.21
CA ILE A 388 1.87 -9.33 -4.04
C ILE A 388 0.89 -10.51 -3.96
N VAL A 389 -0.42 -10.26 -4.07
CA VAL A 389 -1.42 -11.35 -4.04
C VAL A 389 -1.34 -12.24 -5.29
N THR A 390 -0.98 -11.69 -6.44
CA THR A 390 -0.78 -12.48 -7.68
C THR A 390 0.45 -13.37 -7.58
N ALA A 391 1.53 -12.89 -6.97
CA ALA A 391 2.75 -13.65 -6.70
C ALA A 391 2.45 -14.82 -5.76
N TYR A 392 1.73 -14.57 -4.67
CA TYR A 392 1.25 -15.63 -3.77
C TYR A 392 0.47 -16.71 -4.52
N MET A 393 -0.48 -16.32 -5.38
CA MET A 393 -1.26 -17.28 -6.16
C MET A 393 -0.42 -18.02 -7.21
N TYR A 394 0.61 -17.39 -7.78
CA TYR A 394 1.53 -18.01 -8.72
C TYR A 394 2.33 -19.13 -8.06
N GLU A 395 2.89 -18.89 -6.87
CA GLU A 395 3.61 -19.90 -6.09
C GLU A 395 2.68 -21.03 -5.67
N TYR A 396 1.53 -20.69 -5.06
CA TYR A 396 0.55 -21.67 -4.62
C TYR A 396 0.15 -22.63 -5.74
N VAL A 397 -0.19 -22.13 -6.93
CA VAL A 397 -0.55 -23.00 -8.07
C VAL A 397 0.64 -23.78 -8.62
N SER A 398 1.86 -23.26 -8.51
CA SER A 398 3.07 -23.97 -8.94
C SER A 398 3.33 -25.23 -8.11
N GLU A 399 3.10 -25.17 -6.80
CA GLU A 399 3.26 -26.32 -5.90
C GLU A 399 2.30 -27.46 -6.28
N PHE A 400 1.03 -27.17 -6.61
CA PHE A 400 0.09 -28.20 -7.07
C PHE A 400 0.45 -28.80 -8.44
N GLU A 401 1.01 -28.00 -9.36
CA GLU A 401 1.44 -28.50 -10.66
C GLU A 401 2.63 -29.46 -10.49
N GLU A 402 3.57 -29.17 -9.59
CA GLU A 402 4.73 -30.02 -9.27
C GLU A 402 4.31 -31.32 -8.56
N GLU A 403 3.46 -31.26 -7.52
CA GLU A 403 2.93 -32.45 -6.83
C GLU A 403 2.17 -33.39 -7.79
N SER A 404 1.41 -32.82 -8.74
CA SER A 404 0.69 -33.62 -9.74
C SER A 404 1.58 -34.29 -10.78
N SER A 405 2.84 -33.85 -10.90
CA SER A 405 3.82 -34.39 -11.85
C SER A 405 4.71 -35.49 -11.25
N GLU A 406 4.78 -35.60 -9.92
CA GLU A 406 5.54 -36.63 -9.21
C GLU A 406 4.74 -37.93 -8.95
N GLU A 407 3.39 -37.91 -9.05
CA GLU A 407 2.53 -39.09 -8.90
C GLU A 407 2.11 -39.74 -10.24
N ILE A 408 3.03 -40.32 -11.03
CA ILE A 408 2.64 -41.34 -12.04
C ILE A 408 3.69 -42.47 -12.14
N PRO A 409 3.50 -43.62 -11.46
CA PRO A 409 3.93 -44.91 -11.98
C PRO A 409 3.10 -45.25 -13.22
N SER A 410 3.78 -45.59 -14.31
CA SER A 410 3.16 -45.91 -15.60
C SER A 410 2.19 -47.10 -15.51
N GLU A 411 0.90 -46.85 -15.73
CA GLU A 411 -0.01 -47.88 -16.23
C GLU A 411 -0.83 -47.38 -17.41
N GLU A 412 -0.84 -48.21 -18.45
CA GLU A 412 -1.57 -48.09 -19.69
C GLU A 412 -3.09 -48.04 -19.44
N THR A 413 -3.83 -47.25 -20.21
CA THR A 413 -4.75 -47.75 -21.26
C THR A 413 -5.70 -46.67 -21.77
N SER A 414 -6.10 -46.87 -23.02
CA SER A 414 -6.96 -46.05 -23.87
C SER A 414 -8.41 -45.92 -23.40
N GLU A 415 -9.08 -44.83 -23.76
CA GLU A 415 -10.10 -44.84 -24.82
C GLU A 415 -10.68 -43.45 -25.13
N THR A 416 -10.82 -43.22 -26.43
CA THR A 416 -11.52 -42.16 -27.15
C THR A 416 -12.96 -41.91 -26.70
N LEU A 417 -13.40 -40.65 -26.74
CA LEU A 417 -14.75 -40.29 -27.20
C LEU A 417 -14.84 -38.83 -27.68
N SER A 418 -15.24 -38.69 -28.94
CA SER A 418 -15.50 -37.46 -29.67
C SER A 418 -16.79 -36.76 -29.24
N ARG A 419 -16.85 -35.42 -29.31
CA ARG A 419 -18.01 -34.71 -29.88
C ARG A 419 -17.70 -33.24 -30.20
N THR A 420 -17.99 -32.88 -31.44
CA THR A 420 -18.05 -31.55 -32.06
C THR A 420 -19.37 -30.84 -31.74
N SER A 421 -19.34 -29.52 -31.56
CA SER A 421 -20.30 -28.60 -32.20
C SER A 421 -19.84 -27.13 -32.16
N GLN A 422 -19.70 -26.54 -33.36
CA GLN A 422 -19.82 -25.11 -33.74
C GLN A 422 -21.15 -24.51 -33.23
N ALA A 423 -21.50 -23.22 -33.23
CA ALA A 423 -20.95 -21.85 -33.38
C ALA A 423 -22.00 -20.99 -32.59
N GLU A 424 -21.89 -19.69 -32.31
CA GLU A 424 -21.89 -18.56 -33.23
C GLU A 424 -22.08 -17.27 -32.38
N SER A 425 -21.70 -16.15 -32.97
CA SER A 425 -21.59 -14.79 -32.43
C SER A 425 -22.91 -14.06 -32.13
N SER A 426 -22.86 -13.06 -31.25
CA SER A 426 -23.41 -11.72 -31.57
C SER A 426 -22.98 -10.64 -30.57
N VAL A 427 -22.32 -9.62 -31.09
CA VAL A 427 -22.05 -8.30 -30.47
C VAL A 427 -23.32 -7.44 -30.56
N PRO A 428 -23.56 -6.51 -29.61
CA PRO A 428 -23.89 -5.16 -30.07
C PRO A 428 -23.12 -4.02 -29.40
N GLN A 429 -22.95 -3.00 -30.24
CA GLN A 429 -22.26 -1.72 -30.14
C GLN A 429 -22.62 -0.81 -28.94
N ALA A 430 -21.61 0.00 -28.63
CA ALA A 430 -21.61 1.18 -27.78
C ALA A 430 -22.61 2.27 -28.24
N LYS A 431 -23.04 3.09 -27.28
CA LYS A 431 -23.60 4.42 -27.50
C LYS A 431 -22.85 5.44 -26.67
N ASP A 432 -22.45 6.50 -27.36
CA ASP A 432 -21.82 7.72 -26.86
C ASP A 432 -22.65 8.44 -25.81
N GLY A 433 -21.96 9.02 -24.82
CA GLY A 433 -22.53 9.94 -23.83
C GLY A 433 -21.46 10.83 -23.26
N LYS A 434 -21.25 12.00 -23.89
CA LYS A 434 -20.41 13.10 -23.40
C LYS A 434 -20.89 13.57 -22.03
N GLY A 435 -19.99 13.69 -21.06
CA GLY A 435 -20.22 14.33 -19.76
C GLY A 435 -18.89 14.71 -19.12
N LEU A 436 -18.78 15.95 -18.65
CA LEU A 436 -17.58 16.57 -18.09
C LEU A 436 -16.94 15.74 -16.96
N SER A 437 -15.60 15.71 -16.95
CA SER A 437 -14.80 14.98 -15.96
C SER A 437 -14.74 15.69 -14.59
N PRO A 438 -15.00 15.00 -13.46
CA PRO A 438 -14.78 15.51 -12.11
C PRO A 438 -13.40 15.08 -11.58
N TRP A 439 -12.34 15.82 -11.96
CA TRP A 439 -10.93 15.51 -11.68
C TRP A 439 -10.33 16.12 -10.38
N ILE A 440 -11.08 16.43 -9.31
CA ILE A 440 -10.52 17.30 -8.24
C ILE A 440 -10.45 16.71 -6.81
N TYR A 441 -10.81 15.46 -6.51
CA TYR A 441 -10.81 15.00 -5.10
C TYR A 441 -10.17 13.64 -4.77
N ALA A 442 -9.39 13.06 -5.67
CA ALA A 442 -9.08 11.63 -5.58
C ALA A 442 -7.65 11.24 -5.14
N GLY A 443 -6.79 12.18 -4.77
CA GLY A 443 -5.43 11.83 -4.28
C GLY A 443 -5.30 11.70 -2.76
N ILE A 444 -6.35 12.03 -2.00
CA ILE A 444 -6.19 12.53 -0.62
C ILE A 444 -7.04 11.72 0.40
N GLY A 445 -7.89 10.80 -0.07
CA GLY A 445 -9.03 10.30 0.70
C GLY A 445 -8.77 9.21 1.75
N VAL A 446 -7.62 8.53 1.75
CA VAL A 446 -7.40 7.42 2.69
C VAL A 446 -6.95 7.94 4.06
N GLY A 447 -6.05 8.93 4.13
CA GLY A 447 -5.67 9.59 5.39
C GLY A 447 -6.67 10.67 5.86
N ILE A 448 -7.23 11.47 4.94
CA ILE A 448 -8.03 12.65 5.32
C ILE A 448 -9.47 12.30 5.74
N GLY A 449 -10.03 11.16 5.31
CA GLY A 449 -11.38 10.74 5.69
C GLY A 449 -11.57 10.63 7.21
N ALA A 450 -10.55 10.12 7.92
CA ALA A 450 -10.54 10.05 9.38
C ALA A 450 -10.39 11.44 10.02
N ALA A 451 -9.53 12.30 9.46
CA ALA A 451 -9.29 13.66 9.96
C ALA A 451 -10.54 14.56 9.87
N LEU A 452 -11.32 14.46 8.77
CA LEU A 452 -12.55 15.24 8.60
C LEU A 452 -13.67 14.73 9.51
N ALA A 453 -13.80 13.41 9.70
CA ALA A 453 -14.82 12.84 10.58
C ALA A 453 -14.59 13.19 12.07
N VAL A 454 -13.33 13.14 12.53
CA VAL A 454 -12.98 13.49 13.92
C VAL A 454 -13.07 15.00 14.16
N THR A 455 -12.68 15.83 13.18
CA THR A 455 -12.79 17.29 13.29
C THR A 455 -14.25 17.76 13.29
N ALA A 456 -15.13 17.16 12.47
CA ALA A 456 -16.57 17.46 12.48
C ALA A 456 -17.23 17.09 13.82
N TYR A 457 -16.79 15.98 14.45
CA TYR A 457 -17.25 15.54 15.77
C TYR A 457 -16.84 16.51 16.90
N LEU A 458 -15.61 17.02 16.88
CA LEU A 458 -15.11 17.97 17.88
C LEU A 458 -15.81 19.34 17.81
N ILE A 459 -16.13 19.82 16.61
CA ILE A 459 -16.90 21.07 16.41
C ILE A 459 -18.36 20.90 16.88
N GLY A 460 -18.96 19.73 16.64
CA GLY A 460 -20.32 19.42 17.09
C GLY A 460 -20.48 19.39 18.62
N LYS A 461 -19.47 18.91 19.35
CA LYS A 461 -19.50 18.81 20.83
C LYS A 461 -19.32 20.16 21.52
N ASN A 462 -18.55 21.08 20.94
CA ASN A 462 -18.36 22.43 21.49
C ASN A 462 -19.59 23.34 21.30
N LYS A 463 -20.42 23.11 20.28
CA LYS A 463 -21.70 23.82 20.13
C LYS A 463 -22.79 23.35 21.11
N ARG A 464 -22.75 22.10 21.58
CA ARG A 464 -23.72 21.55 22.55
C ARG A 464 -23.42 21.88 24.02
N LYS A 465 -22.29 22.52 24.33
CA LYS A 465 -21.95 23.01 25.69
C LYS A 465 -22.20 24.52 25.90
N LYS A 466 -22.75 25.22 24.90
CA LYS A 466 -23.10 26.65 24.98
C LYS A 466 -24.55 26.94 24.52
N GLY A 467 -25.44 25.97 24.63
CA GLY A 467 -26.88 26.12 24.39
C GLY A 467 -27.67 25.95 25.67
#